data_AF-A0A936Q493-F1
#
_entry.id   AF-A0A936Q493-F1
#
_cell.length_a   1.000
_cell.length_b   1.000
_cell.length_c   1.000
_cell.angle_alpha   90.00
_cell.angle_beta   90.00
_cell.angle_gamma   90.00
#
_symmetry.space_group_name_H-M   'P 1'
#
loop_
_entity.id
_entity.type
_entity.pdbx_description
1 polymer ?
#
loop_
_entity_poly.entity_id
_entity_poly.type
_entity_poly.pdbx_seq_one_letter_code
_entity_poly.pdbx_strand_id
1 'polypeptide(L)'
;MGMFDVYEPEPELTCPSCSTLLRDWHGKEGPRLCLVFRQGEPDAVGTALDGPPEYRKLCGEPIRLPPAFRIYSHDCPRHRPIYALCGSEEGVWKRIEIIPPDDDVG
;
A
#
# COMPACT_ATOMS: atom_id res chain seq x y z
N MET A 1 10.00 11.32 6.75
CA MET A 1 9.55 10.07 7.40
C MET A 1 8.17 10.36 7.97
N GLY A 2 7.15 9.65 7.50
CA GLY A 2 5.75 9.89 7.88
C GLY A 2 5.21 8.69 8.64
N MET A 3 4.42 8.97 9.67
CA MET A 3 3.62 7.97 10.38
C MET A 3 2.51 7.49 9.43
N PHE A 4 2.77 6.47 8.62
CA PHE A 4 1.78 5.87 7.74
C PHE A 4 1.97 4.36 7.72
N ASP A 5 0.87 3.65 7.48
CA ASP A 5 0.96 2.23 7.13
C ASP A 5 1.61 2.08 5.75
N VAL A 6 2.39 1.02 5.61
CA VAL A 6 3.08 0.61 4.39
C VAL A 6 2.35 -0.59 3.79
N TYR A 7 2.22 -0.59 2.47
CA TYR A 7 1.53 -1.64 1.73
C TYR A 7 2.46 -2.26 0.70
N GLU A 8 2.48 -3.58 0.62
CA GLU A 8 3.32 -4.34 -0.31
C GLU A 8 2.44 -5.15 -1.27
N PRO A 9 2.15 -4.62 -2.46
CA PRO A 9 1.51 -5.39 -3.52
C PRO A 9 2.34 -6.60 -3.95
N GLU A 10 1.66 -7.68 -4.34
CA GLU A 10 2.28 -8.87 -4.94
C GLU A 10 1.44 -9.30 -6.15
N PRO A 11 1.95 -9.19 -7.39
CA PRO A 11 3.30 -8.73 -7.76
C PRO A 11 3.53 -7.23 -7.57
N GLU A 12 4.80 -6.80 -7.64
CA GLU A 12 5.16 -5.38 -7.64
C GLU A 12 4.43 -4.63 -8.76
N LEU A 13 4.02 -3.40 -8.45
CA LEU A 13 3.29 -2.55 -9.38
C LEU A 13 4.20 -1.58 -10.12
N THR A 14 3.80 -1.20 -11.32
CA THR A 14 4.48 -0.17 -12.12
C THR A 14 3.51 0.94 -12.50
N CYS A 15 4.03 2.15 -12.71
CA CYS A 15 3.26 3.27 -13.22
C CYS A 15 2.68 2.89 -14.60
N PRO A 16 1.36 3.02 -14.80
CA PRO A 16 0.73 2.60 -16.04
C PRO A 16 1.18 3.43 -17.25
N SER A 17 1.61 4.68 -17.05
CA SER A 17 2.01 5.58 -18.14
C SER A 17 3.49 5.47 -18.52
N CYS A 18 4.40 5.18 -17.58
CA CYS A 18 5.86 5.16 -17.86
C CYS A 18 6.62 3.95 -17.30
N SER A 19 5.92 2.95 -16.78
CA SER A 19 6.47 1.70 -16.25
C SER A 19 7.48 1.84 -15.11
N THR A 20 7.55 3.01 -14.46
CA THR A 20 8.37 3.21 -13.26
C THR A 20 7.87 2.30 -12.14
N LEU A 21 8.77 1.56 -11.50
CA LEU A 21 8.45 0.68 -10.38
C LEU A 21 7.94 1.49 -9.18
N LEU A 22 6.86 1.03 -8.55
CA LEU A 22 6.18 1.68 -7.43
C LEU A 22 6.33 0.80 -6.18
N ARG A 23 7.14 1.24 -5.22
CA ARG A 23 7.52 0.50 -4.00
C ARG A 23 6.94 1.12 -2.74
N ASP A 24 6.96 2.45 -2.64
CA ASP A 24 6.59 3.20 -1.45
C ASP A 24 5.08 3.46 -1.43
N TRP A 25 4.30 2.41 -1.17
CA TRP A 25 2.85 2.51 -1.05
C TRP A 25 2.41 2.80 0.39
N HIS A 26 1.58 3.82 0.53
CA HIS A 26 1.05 4.26 1.80
C HIS A 26 -0.47 4.28 1.82
N GLY A 27 -1.06 4.01 2.99
CA GLY A 27 -2.50 4.10 3.19
C GLY A 27 -2.98 5.55 3.03
N LYS A 28 -4.01 5.75 2.21
CA LYS A 28 -4.62 7.08 2.03
C LYS A 28 -5.59 7.42 3.16
N GLU A 29 -6.27 6.40 3.68
CA GLU A 29 -7.37 6.49 4.63
C GLU A 29 -7.14 5.52 5.77
N GLY A 30 -7.57 5.89 6.98
CA GLY A 30 -7.48 5.04 8.16
C GLY A 30 -6.50 5.54 9.22
N PRO A 31 -6.43 4.83 10.36
CA PRO A 31 -5.48 5.12 11.42
C PRO A 31 -4.06 4.91 10.92
N ARG A 32 -3.12 5.73 11.39
CA ARG A 32 -1.70 5.61 11.09
C ARG A 32 -1.07 4.69 12.11
N LEU A 33 -1.28 3.38 11.95
CA LEU A 33 -0.79 2.38 12.91
C LEU A 33 0.70 2.07 12.72
N CYS A 34 1.30 2.57 11.64
CA CYS A 34 2.69 2.33 11.25
C CYS A 34 2.95 0.83 11.08
N LEU A 35 2.00 0.14 10.44
CA LEU A 35 2.08 -1.29 10.17
C LEU A 35 2.45 -1.54 8.71
N VAL A 36 3.00 -2.72 8.45
CA VAL A 36 3.27 -3.19 7.09
C VAL A 36 2.30 -4.29 6.74
N PHE A 37 1.51 -4.06 5.69
CA PHE A 37 0.58 -5.03 5.14
C PHE A 37 1.08 -5.54 3.81
N ARG A 38 1.07 -6.86 3.61
CA ARG A 38 1.44 -7.50 2.35
C ARG A 38 0.23 -8.14 1.70
N GLN A 39 0.12 -8.02 0.38
CA GLN A 39 -0.95 -8.67 -0.36
C GLN A 39 -0.88 -10.20 -0.19
N GLY A 40 -2.04 -10.82 -0.02
CA GLY A 40 -2.16 -12.25 0.26
C GLY A 40 -2.01 -12.63 1.73
N GLU A 41 -1.48 -11.74 2.58
CA GLU A 41 -1.33 -12.01 4.01
C GLU A 41 -2.62 -11.62 4.79
N PRO A 42 -2.99 -12.40 5.81
CA PRO A 42 -4.20 -12.18 6.61
C PRO A 42 -4.07 -11.07 7.65
N ASP A 43 -2.84 -10.61 7.93
CA ASP A 43 -2.48 -9.73 9.04
C ASP A 43 -1.27 -8.88 8.63
N ALA A 44 -0.95 -7.86 9.43
CA ALA A 44 0.28 -7.10 9.27
C ALA A 44 1.52 -7.99 9.47
N VAL A 45 2.47 -7.87 8.55
CA VAL A 45 3.73 -8.64 8.53
C VAL A 45 4.85 -7.96 9.30
N GLY A 46 4.62 -6.73 9.76
CA GLY A 46 5.64 -5.95 10.45
C GLY A 46 5.19 -4.55 10.83
N THR A 47 6.16 -3.75 11.24
CA THR A 47 5.99 -2.34 11.59
C THR A 47 6.90 -1.44 10.77
N ALA A 48 6.42 -0.26 10.41
CA ALA A 48 7.20 0.82 9.79
C ALA A 48 7.27 2.01 10.77
N LEU A 49 7.76 1.77 11.98
CA LEU A 49 7.96 2.81 13.00
C LEU A 49 9.27 3.55 12.71
N ASP A 50 9.16 4.80 12.25
CA ASP A 50 10.28 5.72 12.05
C ASP A 50 11.56 5.07 11.46
N GLY A 51 11.42 4.43 10.30
CA GLY A 51 12.52 3.68 9.71
C GLY A 51 12.10 2.78 8.55
N PRO A 52 13.02 1.97 8.02
CA PRO A 52 12.67 0.89 7.11
C PRO A 52 11.73 -0.13 7.80
N PRO A 53 10.89 -0.86 7.05
CA PRO A 53 10.07 -1.93 7.58
C PRO A 53 10.84 -2.95 8.43
N GLU A 54 10.34 -3.20 9.63
CA GLU A 54 10.76 -4.31 10.47
C GLU A 54 9.75 -5.46 10.35
N TYR A 55 10.13 -6.53 9.64
CA TYR A 55 9.30 -7.70 9.45
C TYR A 55 9.39 -8.63 10.66
N ARG A 56 8.33 -8.64 11.46
CA ARG A 56 8.16 -9.55 12.59
C ARG A 56 6.69 -9.76 12.82
N LYS A 57 6.32 -10.98 13.20
CA LYS A 57 4.95 -11.27 13.61
C LYS A 57 4.60 -10.42 14.83
N LEU A 58 3.51 -9.66 14.73
CA LEU A 58 3.02 -8.84 15.83
C LEU A 58 2.38 -9.75 16.88
N CYS A 59 2.67 -9.48 18.15
CA CYS A 59 2.02 -10.16 19.27
C CYS A 59 0.70 -9.44 19.57
N GLY A 60 -0.44 -10.12 19.43
CA GLY A 60 -1.75 -9.55 19.74
C GLY A 60 -2.85 -10.12 18.87
N GLU A 61 -3.99 -9.42 18.87
CA GLU A 61 -5.08 -9.68 17.93
C GLU A 61 -4.67 -9.24 16.52
N PRO A 62 -5.01 -10.04 15.48
CA PRO A 62 -4.67 -9.70 14.11
C PRO A 62 -5.40 -8.43 13.68
N ILE A 63 -4.67 -7.55 13.02
CA ILE A 63 -5.22 -6.30 12.50
C ILE A 63 -5.65 -6.56 11.07
N ARG A 64 -6.96 -6.58 10.86
CA ARG A 64 -7.56 -6.89 9.56
C ARG A 64 -7.75 -5.64 8.73
N LEU A 65 -7.47 -5.76 7.44
CA LEU A 65 -7.75 -4.71 6.47
C LEU A 65 -9.27 -4.59 6.26
N PRO A 66 -9.78 -3.38 6.00
CA PRO A 66 -11.18 -3.20 5.63
C PRO A 66 -11.46 -3.84 4.26
N PRO A 67 -12.73 -4.16 3.94
CA PRO A 67 -13.10 -4.79 2.67
C PRO A 67 -12.66 -4.01 1.42
N ALA A 68 -12.57 -2.68 1.54
CA ALA A 68 -12.04 -1.79 0.52
C ALA A 68 -11.18 -0.70 1.17
N PHE A 69 -10.06 -0.37 0.55
CA PHE A 69 -9.17 0.71 0.98
C PHE A 69 -8.38 1.27 -0.20
N ARG A 70 -7.74 2.43 0.01
CA ARG A 70 -6.93 3.10 -1.00
C ARG A 70 -5.50 3.27 -0.53
N ILE A 71 -4.57 3.00 -1.43
CA ILE A 71 -3.15 3.23 -1.24
C ILE A 71 -2.63 4.19 -2.30
N TYR A 72 -1.49 4.82 -2.03
CA TYR A 72 -0.84 5.71 -2.99
C TYR A 72 0.69 5.59 -2.92
N SER A 73 1.35 5.80 -4.06
CA SER A 73 2.81 5.91 -4.16
C SER A 73 3.20 7.22 -4.86
N HIS A 74 4.36 7.77 -4.47
CA HIS A 74 4.97 8.93 -5.10
C HIS A 74 6.26 8.59 -5.89
N ASP A 75 6.57 7.31 -6.08
CA ASP A 75 7.81 6.86 -6.72
C ASP A 75 7.95 7.33 -8.16
N CYS A 76 6.83 7.45 -8.89
CA CYS A 76 6.85 8.01 -10.23
C CYS A 76 7.01 9.54 -10.18
N PRO A 77 8.14 10.12 -10.62
CA PRO A 77 8.36 11.56 -10.52
C PRO A 77 7.43 12.38 -11.43
N ARG A 78 6.90 11.77 -12.50
CA ARG A 78 6.10 12.44 -13.54
C ARG A 78 4.59 12.38 -13.28
N HIS A 79 4.11 11.27 -12.72
CA HIS A 79 2.67 10.98 -12.62
C HIS A 79 2.21 10.77 -11.17
N ARG A 80 2.99 11.25 -10.19
CA ARG A 80 2.64 11.16 -8.77
C ARG A 80 1.52 12.14 -8.38
N PRO A 81 0.69 11.80 -7.39
CA PRO A 81 0.59 10.48 -6.76
C PRO A 81 -0.10 9.45 -7.67
N ILE A 82 0.43 8.23 -7.70
CA ILE A 82 -0.27 7.09 -8.29
C ILE A 82 -1.15 6.47 -7.20
N TYR A 83 -2.43 6.27 -7.48
CA TYR A 83 -3.37 5.63 -6.56
C TYR A 83 -3.66 4.19 -6.97
N ALA A 84 -3.98 3.35 -5.99
CA ALA A 84 -4.57 2.05 -6.24
C ALA A 84 -5.76 1.80 -5.31
N LEU A 85 -6.80 1.17 -5.86
CA LEU A 85 -7.94 0.66 -5.13
C LEU A 85 -7.68 -0.79 -4.74
N CYS A 86 -7.81 -1.09 -3.45
CA CYS A 86 -7.53 -2.39 -2.89
C CYS A 86 -8.80 -3.02 -2.32
N GLY A 87 -8.89 -4.35 -2.44
CA GLY A 87 -10.00 -5.13 -1.91
C GLY A 87 -9.49 -6.27 -1.02
N SER A 88 -10.09 -6.39 0.16
CA SER A 88 -9.84 -7.52 1.06
C SER A 88 -11.06 -8.43 1.19
N GLU A 89 -10.81 -9.72 1.37
CA GLU A 89 -11.82 -10.75 1.61
C GLU A 89 -11.41 -11.49 2.88
N GLU A 90 -12.32 -11.56 3.86
CA GLU A 90 -12.04 -12.12 5.19
C GLU A 90 -10.78 -11.50 5.86
N GLY A 91 -10.53 -10.22 5.59
CA GLY A 91 -9.38 -9.47 6.09
C GLY A 91 -8.06 -9.76 5.37
N VAL A 92 -8.06 -10.61 4.34
CA VAL A 92 -6.90 -10.88 3.48
C VAL A 92 -6.96 -9.97 2.26
N TRP A 93 -5.90 -9.22 1.99
CA TRP A 93 -5.82 -8.41 0.78
C TRP A 93 -5.70 -9.29 -0.47
N LYS A 94 -6.69 -9.25 -1.35
CA LYS A 94 -6.76 -10.12 -2.54
C LYS A 94 -6.69 -9.36 -3.86
N ARG A 95 -7.26 -8.15 -3.90
CA ARG A 95 -7.45 -7.40 -5.15
C ARG A 95 -6.74 -6.06 -5.08
N ILE A 96 -6.18 -5.66 -6.21
CA ILE A 96 -5.53 -4.37 -6.39
C ILE A 96 -5.74 -3.90 -7.83
N GLU A 97 -6.12 -2.64 -7.98
CA GLU A 97 -6.33 -1.99 -9.26
C GLU A 97 -5.67 -0.62 -9.24
N ILE A 98 -4.68 -0.40 -10.10
CA ILE A 98 -4.05 0.91 -10.23
C ILE A 98 -5.01 1.84 -10.95
N ILE A 99 -5.24 3.00 -10.36
CA ILE A 99 -5.99 4.08 -10.98
C ILE A 99 -5.00 4.82 -11.89
N PRO A 100 -5.19 4.80 -13.22
CA PRO A 100 -4.34 5.56 -14.12
C PRO A 100 -4.41 7.05 -13.74
N PRO A 101 -3.27 7.75 -13.72
CA PRO A 101 -3.28 9.20 -13.56
C PRO A 101 -4.10 9.81 -14.71
N ASP A 102 -4.89 10.84 -14.44
CA ASP A 102 -5.46 11.64 -15.52
C ASP A 102 -4.28 12.20 -16.33
N ASP A 103 -4.12 11.72 -17.56
CA ASP A 103 -3.21 12.26 -18.57
C ASP A 103 -3.78 13.63 -19.00
N ASP A 104 -3.77 14.60 -18.10
CA ASP A 104 -4.02 16.00 -18.45
C ASP A 104 -2.74 16.51 -19.12
N VAL A 105 -2.84 16.56 -20.46
CA VAL A 105 -1.91 17.14 -21.42
C VAL A 105 -1.23 18.40 -20.85
N GLY A 106 0.10 18.37 -20.75
CA GLY A 106 0.93 19.53 -20.44
C GLY A 106 2.37 19.37 -20.88
#